data_AF-A0A7V5ZED3-F1
#
_entry.id   AF-A0A7V5ZED3-F1
#
_cell.length_a   1.000
_cell.length_b   1.000
_cell.length_c   1.000
_cell.angle_alpha   90.00
_cell.angle_beta   90.00
_cell.angle_gamma   90.00
#
_symmetry.space_group_name_H-M   'P 1'
#
loop_
_entity.id
_entity.type
_entity.pdbx_description
1 polymer ?
#
loop_
_entity_poly.entity_id
_entity_poly.type
_entity_poly.pdbx_seq_one_letter_code
_entity_poly.pdbx_strand_id
1 'polypeptide(L)'
;MYSRDVWKYERGVLLRQPPLRVSIFVDGANMYYAQKRLGWFIDFRKVLHYFGPAQNNIISEAYYYTGADSTTLARDIRFHEYLMYSGYIVRTKNIKQVIDDTTGEIVEKANLDVELVIDMFNTVNLFDMCVLMSGDGDFERALELLRCKGKRIAVVAHPDMTARELRNVVGRNYFDLRELAPHIARTDRMPDYDEVAVTREYVSEERG
;
A
#
# COMPACT_ATOMS: atom_id res chain seq x y z
N MET A 1 -15.53 -12.05 0.72
CA MET A 1 -16.90 -12.13 1.28
C MET A 1 -16.86 -11.84 2.79
N TYR A 2 -16.81 -10.57 3.18
CA TYR A 2 -16.89 -10.12 4.59
C TYR A 2 -18.31 -9.58 4.84
N SER A 3 -19.27 -10.45 5.19
CA SER A 3 -20.67 -10.01 5.37
C SER A 3 -21.39 -10.69 6.54
N ARG A 4 -20.63 -11.29 7.48
CA ARG A 4 -21.23 -11.91 8.68
C ARG A 4 -20.82 -11.27 10.01
N ASP A 5 -19.89 -10.31 10.02
CA ASP A 5 -19.30 -9.78 11.27
C ASP A 5 -19.89 -8.45 11.78
N VAL A 6 -20.88 -7.88 11.08
CA VAL A 6 -21.44 -6.56 11.44
C VAL A 6 -22.37 -6.62 12.66
N TRP A 7 -22.86 -7.82 12.98
CA TRP A 7 -23.85 -8.04 14.02
C TRP A 7 -23.30 -8.98 15.10
N LYS A 8 -23.31 -8.55 16.37
CA LYS A 8 -23.08 -9.43 17.51
C LYS A 8 -24.38 -9.69 18.25
N TYR A 9 -24.52 -10.91 18.74
CA TYR A 9 -25.65 -11.31 19.56
C TYR A 9 -25.24 -11.25 21.04
N GLU A 10 -25.75 -10.28 21.77
CA GLU A 10 -25.53 -10.16 23.23
C GLU A 10 -26.87 -10.04 23.94
N ARG A 11 -27.10 -10.91 24.93
CA ARG A 11 -28.31 -10.91 25.79
C ARG A 11 -29.64 -10.85 25.02
N GLY A 12 -29.73 -11.53 23.87
CA GLY A 12 -30.96 -11.59 23.07
C GLY A 12 -31.16 -10.42 22.09
N VAL A 13 -30.20 -9.49 21.98
CA VAL A 13 -30.28 -8.32 21.10
C VAL A 13 -29.19 -8.37 20.04
N LEU A 14 -29.57 -8.03 18.79
CA LEU A 14 -28.65 -7.90 17.67
C LEU A 14 -28.01 -6.50 17.71
N LEU A 15 -26.74 -6.42 18.12
CA LEU A 15 -26.01 -5.16 18.20
C LEU A 15 -25.16 -4.95 16.95
N ARG A 16 -25.40 -3.84 16.25
CA ARG A 16 -24.53 -3.38 15.16
C ARG A 16 -23.19 -3.01 15.77
N GLN A 17 -22.11 -3.64 15.31
CA GLN A 17 -20.77 -3.28 15.74
C GLN A 17 -20.49 -1.82 15.37
N PRO A 18 -19.89 -1.02 16.27
CA PRO A 18 -19.47 0.33 15.92
C PRO A 18 -18.45 0.26 14.77
N PRO A 19 -18.45 1.26 13.88
CA PRO A 19 -17.48 1.32 12.79
C PRO A 19 -16.07 1.35 13.36
N LEU A 20 -15.15 0.59 12.75
CA LEU A 20 -13.73 0.68 13.11
C LEU A 20 -13.14 1.93 12.46
N ARG A 21 -12.22 2.56 13.18
CA ARG A 21 -11.30 3.53 12.61
C ARG A 21 -10.14 2.78 11.95
N VAL A 22 -9.92 3.00 10.67
CA VAL A 22 -8.95 2.26 9.86
C VAL A 22 -7.88 3.23 9.38
N SER A 23 -6.61 2.90 9.63
CA SER A 23 -5.48 3.56 8.98
C SER A 23 -4.82 2.63 7.98
N ILE A 24 -4.49 3.16 6.80
CA ILE A 24 -3.86 2.42 5.71
C ILE A 24 -2.44 2.94 5.50
N PHE A 25 -1.47 2.02 5.43
CA PHE A 25 -0.08 2.32 5.18
C PHE A 25 0.37 1.57 3.93
N VAL A 26 0.68 2.31 2.86
CA VAL A 26 1.02 1.73 1.56
C VAL A 26 2.51 1.86 1.28
N ASP A 27 3.18 0.73 1.20
CA ASP A 27 4.53 0.64 0.65
C ASP A 27 4.43 0.68 -0.88
N GLY A 28 4.73 1.86 -1.45
CA GLY A 28 4.56 2.11 -2.88
C GLY A 28 5.47 1.24 -3.74
N ALA A 29 6.69 0.95 -3.29
CA ALA A 29 7.61 0.09 -4.03
C ALA A 29 7.08 -1.35 -4.06
N ASN A 30 6.68 -1.90 -2.90
CA ASN A 30 6.16 -3.26 -2.82
C ASN A 30 4.87 -3.42 -3.63
N MET A 31 3.95 -2.45 -3.55
CA MET A 31 2.72 -2.46 -4.34
C MET A 31 2.96 -2.24 -5.83
N TYR A 32 3.97 -1.46 -6.23
CA TYR A 32 4.33 -1.31 -7.64
C TYR A 32 4.78 -2.64 -8.25
N TYR A 33 5.72 -3.34 -7.61
CA TYR A 33 6.18 -4.65 -8.10
C TYR A 33 5.06 -5.70 -8.08
N ALA A 34 4.20 -5.68 -7.06
CA ALA A 34 3.05 -6.56 -7.00
C ALA A 34 2.06 -6.32 -8.17
N GLN A 35 1.75 -5.06 -8.50
CA GLN A 35 0.90 -4.71 -9.65
C GLN A 35 1.52 -5.15 -10.98
N LYS A 36 2.82 -4.91 -11.18
CA LYS A 36 3.54 -5.36 -12.39
C LYS A 36 3.44 -6.88 -12.58
N ARG A 37 3.58 -7.66 -11.51
CA ARG A 37 3.43 -9.12 -11.55
C ARG A 37 1.99 -9.56 -11.86
N LEU A 38 1.00 -8.82 -11.37
CA LEU A 38 -0.42 -9.13 -11.55
C LEU A 38 -0.99 -8.71 -12.90
N GLY A 39 -0.32 -7.79 -13.60
CA GLY A 39 -0.79 -7.26 -14.89
C GLY A 39 -1.99 -6.31 -14.78
N TRP A 40 -2.27 -5.78 -13.59
CA TRP A 40 -3.30 -4.76 -13.39
C TRP A 40 -2.89 -3.75 -12.31
N PHE A 41 -3.46 -2.55 -12.39
CA PHE A 41 -3.13 -1.42 -11.50
C PHE A 41 -4.26 -1.16 -10.48
N ILE A 42 -3.87 -0.78 -9.27
CA ILE A 42 -4.75 -0.45 -8.16
C ILE A 42 -5.30 0.97 -8.35
N ASP A 43 -6.62 1.14 -8.17
CA ASP A 43 -7.22 2.45 -7.91
C ASP A 43 -7.26 2.67 -6.41
N PHE A 44 -6.36 3.53 -5.91
CA PHE A 44 -6.20 3.77 -4.47
C PHE A 44 -7.45 4.42 -3.84
N ARG A 45 -8.31 5.10 -4.60
CA ARG A 45 -9.62 5.55 -4.07
C ARG A 45 -10.51 4.36 -3.73
N LYS A 46 -10.48 3.31 -4.56
CA LYS A 46 -11.25 2.09 -4.31
C LYS A 46 -10.70 1.31 -3.12
N VAL A 47 -9.41 1.40 -2.82
CA VAL A 47 -8.83 0.86 -1.58
C VAL A 47 -9.43 1.53 -0.35
N LEU A 48 -9.47 2.87 -0.32
CA LEU A 48 -10.11 3.62 0.78
C LEU A 48 -11.59 3.24 0.93
N HIS A 49 -12.31 3.15 -0.18
CA HIS A 49 -13.71 2.73 -0.16
C HIS A 49 -13.87 1.29 0.35
N TYR A 50 -13.03 0.37 -0.12
CA TYR A 50 -13.08 -1.05 0.21
C TYR A 50 -12.80 -1.31 1.69
N PHE A 51 -11.80 -0.66 2.30
CA PHE A 51 -11.50 -0.85 3.73
C PHE A 51 -12.32 0.05 4.66
N GLY A 52 -12.90 1.13 4.12
CA GLY A 52 -13.73 2.10 4.84
C GLY A 52 -15.23 1.84 4.66
N PRO A 53 -15.98 2.73 3.97
CA PRO A 53 -17.44 2.68 3.89
C PRO A 53 -18.03 1.34 3.44
N ALA A 54 -17.39 0.62 2.51
CA ALA A 54 -17.90 -0.67 2.02
C ALA A 54 -17.98 -1.76 3.12
N GLN A 55 -17.22 -1.60 4.22
CA GLN A 55 -17.21 -2.51 5.36
C GLN A 55 -17.85 -1.90 6.61
N ASN A 56 -18.56 -0.77 6.47
CA ASN A 56 -19.05 0.02 7.61
C ASN A 56 -17.90 0.48 8.55
N ASN A 57 -16.77 0.87 7.98
CA ASN A 57 -15.63 1.45 8.70
C ASN A 57 -15.43 2.93 8.33
N ILE A 58 -14.63 3.63 9.12
CA ILE A 58 -14.22 5.02 8.89
C ILE A 58 -12.71 5.03 8.61
N ILE A 59 -12.28 5.66 7.53
CA ILE A 59 -10.85 5.90 7.29
C ILE A 59 -10.40 7.04 8.21
N SER A 60 -9.40 6.77 9.05
CA SER A 60 -8.75 7.77 9.89
C SER A 60 -7.61 8.45 9.16
N GLU A 61 -6.67 7.67 8.65
CA GLU A 61 -5.51 8.17 7.91
C GLU A 61 -5.15 7.20 6.78
N ALA A 62 -4.58 7.72 5.70
CA ALA A 62 -4.07 6.89 4.61
C ALA A 62 -2.73 7.45 4.14
N TYR A 63 -1.67 6.65 4.28
CA TYR A 63 -0.31 7.04 3.91
C TYR A 63 0.16 6.25 2.68
N TYR A 64 0.91 6.92 1.81
CA TYR A 64 1.60 6.31 0.68
C TYR A 64 3.08 6.68 0.70
N TYR A 65 3.95 5.68 0.76
CA TYR A 65 5.40 5.86 0.87
C TYR A 65 6.07 5.51 -0.45
N THR A 66 6.86 6.43 -1.02
CA THR A 66 7.53 6.19 -2.30
C THR A 66 8.86 6.93 -2.43
N GLY A 67 9.79 6.31 -3.15
CA GLY A 67 10.97 7.00 -3.65
C GLY A 67 10.58 8.05 -4.69
N ALA A 68 11.33 9.14 -4.75
CA ALA A 68 11.28 10.09 -5.86
C ALA A 68 12.52 9.88 -6.73
N ASP A 69 12.29 9.52 -8.00
CA ASP A 69 13.33 9.44 -9.02
C ASP A 69 13.33 10.73 -9.87
N SER A 70 14.52 11.28 -10.08
CA SER A 70 14.72 12.42 -10.96
C SER A 70 14.43 12.10 -12.43
N THR A 71 14.55 10.84 -12.87
CA THR A 71 14.34 10.44 -14.27
C THR A 71 12.85 10.33 -14.62
N THR A 72 11.99 10.03 -13.64
CA THR A 72 10.53 9.90 -13.81
C THR A 72 9.75 11.07 -13.22
N LEU A 73 10.39 12.22 -12.97
CA LEU A 73 9.81 13.33 -12.19
C LEU A 73 8.41 13.78 -12.64
N ALA A 74 8.21 14.10 -13.93
CA ALA A 74 6.93 14.60 -14.43
C ALA A 74 5.80 13.56 -14.35
N ARG A 75 6.21 12.30 -14.49
CA ARG A 75 5.36 11.14 -14.32
C ARG A 75 4.98 11.12 -12.83
N ASP A 76 5.93 10.95 -11.91
CA ASP A 76 5.71 10.81 -10.46
C ASP A 76 4.87 11.93 -9.85
N ILE A 77 5.07 13.18 -10.30
CA ILE A 77 4.25 14.34 -9.89
C ILE A 77 2.75 14.08 -10.10
N ARG A 78 2.33 13.63 -11.29
CA ARG A 78 0.91 13.38 -11.58
C ARG A 78 0.32 12.28 -10.71
N PHE A 79 1.10 11.25 -10.41
CA PHE A 79 0.62 10.15 -9.56
C PHE A 79 0.54 10.59 -8.10
N HIS A 80 1.50 11.37 -7.60
CA HIS A 80 1.42 11.99 -6.28
C HIS A 80 0.20 12.92 -6.16
N GLU A 81 -0.08 13.74 -7.17
CA GLU A 81 -1.29 14.57 -7.22
C GLU A 81 -2.55 13.71 -7.14
N TYR A 82 -2.64 12.66 -7.96
CA TYR A 82 -3.76 11.72 -7.90
C TYR A 82 -3.94 11.12 -6.50
N LEU A 83 -2.86 10.68 -5.84
CA LEU A 83 -2.91 10.13 -4.49
C LEU A 83 -3.41 11.18 -3.48
N MET A 84 -2.88 12.40 -3.53
CA MET A 84 -3.31 13.50 -2.65
C MET A 84 -4.80 13.84 -2.86
N TYR A 85 -5.27 13.97 -4.10
CA TYR A 85 -6.70 14.18 -4.40
C TYR A 85 -7.57 12.99 -4.02
N SER A 86 -7.00 11.79 -3.95
CA SER A 86 -7.68 10.59 -3.49
C SER A 86 -7.80 10.54 -1.97
N GLY A 87 -7.09 11.38 -1.23
CA GLY A 87 -7.11 11.45 0.24
C GLY A 87 -5.92 10.78 0.93
N TYR A 88 -4.82 10.52 0.22
CA TYR A 88 -3.60 9.99 0.81
C TYR A 88 -2.62 11.10 1.21
N ILE A 89 -1.94 10.89 2.33
CA ILE A 89 -0.74 11.62 2.73
C ILE A 89 0.45 10.94 2.06
N VAL A 90 1.06 11.63 1.09
CA VAL A 90 2.20 11.09 0.33
C VAL A 90 3.51 11.44 1.05
N ARG A 91 4.33 10.42 1.32
CA ARG A 91 5.66 10.54 1.90
C ARG A 91 6.69 10.18 0.83
N THR A 92 7.56 11.14 0.50
CA THR A 92 8.57 10.97 -0.55
C THR A 92 10.00 11.09 0.00
N LYS A 93 10.91 10.29 -0.53
CA LYS A 93 12.36 10.38 -0.24
C LYS A 93 13.14 10.31 -1.55
N ASN A 94 14.09 11.22 -1.74
CA ASN A 94 14.93 11.21 -2.93
C ASN A 94 15.74 9.92 -2.96
N ILE A 95 15.70 9.21 -4.10
CA ILE A 95 16.49 8.00 -4.27
C ILE A 95 17.97 8.37 -4.29
N LYS A 96 18.75 7.80 -3.36
CA LYS A 96 20.20 7.95 -3.34
C LYS A 96 20.82 6.69 -3.94
N GLN A 97 21.54 6.89 -5.04
CA GLN A 97 22.45 5.92 -5.61
C GLN A 97 23.76 5.98 -4.81
N VAL A 98 24.07 4.88 -4.13
CA VAL A 98 25.32 4.70 -3.38
C VAL A 98 26.09 3.60 -4.06
N ILE A 99 27.34 3.85 -4.43
CA ILE A 99 28.22 2.80 -4.95
C ILE A 99 28.63 1.93 -3.76
N ASP A 100 28.40 0.64 -3.84
CA ASP A 100 28.91 -0.32 -2.86
C ASP A 100 30.43 -0.39 -2.99
N ASP A 101 31.14 0.03 -1.95
CA ASP A 101 32.61 0.08 -1.94
C ASP A 101 33.27 -1.30 -2.08
N THR A 102 32.52 -2.39 -1.88
CA THR A 102 32.99 -3.78 -1.94
C THR A 102 32.74 -4.40 -3.32
N THR A 103 31.56 -4.16 -3.91
CA THR A 103 31.17 -4.76 -5.19
C THR A 103 31.30 -3.81 -6.38
N GLY A 104 31.42 -2.50 -6.14
CA GLY A 104 31.38 -1.46 -7.15
C GLY A 104 30.00 -1.24 -7.77
N GLU A 105 28.96 -1.93 -7.27
CA GLU A 105 27.60 -1.84 -7.81
C GLU A 105 26.88 -0.59 -7.30
N ILE A 106 26.04 0.00 -8.14
CA ILE A 106 25.15 1.08 -7.73
C ILE A 106 24.00 0.47 -6.92
N VAL A 107 23.99 0.71 -5.61
CA VAL A 107 22.91 0.34 -4.71
C VAL A 107 21.99 1.54 -4.51
N GLU A 108 20.74 1.39 -4.92
CA GLU A 108 19.70 2.37 -4.63
C GLU A 108 19.18 2.15 -3.21
N LYS A 109 19.49 3.09 -2.30
CA LYS A 109 19.00 3.07 -0.91
C LYS A 109 17.94 4.13 -0.72
N ALA A 110 16.68 3.74 -0.89
CA ALA A 110 15.54 4.59 -0.59
C ALA A 110 14.32 3.81 -0.12
N ASN A 111 14.50 2.94 0.88
CA ASN A 111 13.35 2.43 1.60
C ASN A 111 12.83 3.51 2.58
N LEU A 112 11.51 3.51 2.74
CA LEU A 112 10.76 4.42 3.63
C LEU A 112 10.18 3.64 4.82
N ASP A 113 10.70 2.43 5.07
CA ASP A 113 10.14 1.49 6.05
C ASP A 113 10.19 2.07 7.46
N VAL A 114 11.29 2.77 7.79
CA VAL A 114 11.46 3.44 9.09
C VAL A 114 10.43 4.55 9.24
N GLU A 115 10.26 5.41 8.25
CA GLU A 115 9.29 6.50 8.24
C GLU A 115 7.86 5.97 8.34
N LEU A 116 7.56 4.88 7.63
CA LEU A 116 6.28 4.17 7.69
C LEU A 116 5.99 3.65 9.10
N VAL A 117 6.94 2.95 9.73
CA VAL A 117 6.80 2.45 11.10
C VAL A 117 6.63 3.61 12.10
N ILE A 118 7.39 4.70 11.94
CA ILE A 118 7.26 5.88 12.80
C ILE A 118 5.86 6.48 12.70
N ASP A 119 5.34 6.69 11.49
CA ASP A 119 3.99 7.21 11.28
C ASP A 119 2.91 6.26 11.84
N MET A 120 3.07 4.94 11.72
CA MET A 120 2.18 3.95 12.36
C MET A 120 2.06 4.14 13.88
N PHE A 121 3.19 4.34 14.56
CA PHE A 121 3.20 4.50 16.01
C PHE A 121 2.78 5.90 16.47
N ASN A 122 3.11 6.95 15.70
CA ASN A 122 2.67 8.31 15.99
C ASN A 122 1.14 8.46 15.88
N THR A 123 0.52 7.73 14.94
CA THR A 123 -0.93 7.77 14.72
C THR A 123 -1.68 6.64 15.43
N VAL A 124 -1.01 5.85 16.28
CA VAL A 124 -1.59 4.63 16.88
C VAL A 124 -2.88 4.87 17.64
N ASN A 125 -3.10 6.05 18.22
CA ASN A 125 -4.32 6.37 18.96
C ASN A 125 -5.51 6.75 18.06
N LEU A 126 -5.26 7.00 16.78
CA LEU A 126 -6.25 7.46 15.82
C LEU A 126 -7.05 6.31 15.18
N PHE A 127 -6.50 5.09 15.15
CA PHE A 127 -7.13 3.94 14.52
C PHE A 127 -7.33 2.75 15.46
N ASP A 128 -8.27 1.89 15.11
CA ASP A 128 -8.53 0.59 15.74
C ASP A 128 -7.96 -0.55 14.90
N MET A 129 -7.84 -0.33 13.58
CA MET A 129 -7.31 -1.29 12.62
C MET A 129 -6.22 -0.65 11.75
N CYS A 130 -5.08 -1.33 11.63
CA CYS A 130 -4.01 -1.03 10.70
C CYS A 130 -4.11 -1.95 9.48
N VAL A 131 -4.13 -1.37 8.29
CA VAL A 131 -4.02 -2.07 7.02
C VAL A 131 -2.64 -1.75 6.43
N LEU A 132 -1.73 -2.72 6.43
CA LEU A 132 -0.44 -2.62 5.76
C LEU A 132 -0.59 -3.18 4.34
N MET A 133 -0.29 -2.37 3.33
CA MET A 133 -0.13 -2.84 1.95
C MET A 133 1.36 -3.02 1.64
N SER A 134 1.90 -4.15 2.10
CA SER A 134 3.27 -4.61 1.83
C SER A 134 3.38 -6.11 2.14
N GLY A 135 4.23 -6.80 1.40
CA GLY A 135 4.63 -8.19 1.67
C GLY A 135 5.94 -8.33 2.46
N ASP A 136 6.58 -7.23 2.86
CA ASP A 136 7.91 -7.23 3.48
C ASP A 136 7.92 -7.74 4.94
N GLY A 137 8.78 -8.72 5.22
CA GLY A 137 8.95 -9.32 6.54
C GLY A 137 9.48 -8.36 7.61
N ASP A 138 10.16 -7.30 7.21
CA ASP A 138 10.75 -6.33 8.15
C ASP A 138 9.71 -5.59 9.00
N PHE A 139 8.44 -5.58 8.56
CA PHE A 139 7.33 -5.02 9.32
C PHE A 139 6.80 -5.95 10.43
N GLU A 140 7.21 -7.22 10.51
CA GLU A 140 6.70 -8.22 11.46
C GLU A 140 6.67 -7.66 12.89
N ARG A 141 7.82 -7.15 13.38
CA ARG A 141 7.96 -6.63 14.75
C ARG A 141 7.06 -5.43 15.00
N ALA A 142 6.91 -4.53 14.04
CA ALA A 142 6.02 -3.36 14.16
C ALA A 142 4.56 -3.80 14.29
N LEU A 143 4.12 -4.77 13.47
CA LEU A 143 2.76 -5.31 13.51
C LEU A 143 2.47 -6.06 14.82
N GLU A 144 3.41 -6.85 15.34
CA GLU A 144 3.29 -7.50 16.65
C GLU A 144 3.11 -6.49 17.78
N LEU A 145 3.91 -5.42 17.78
CA LEU A 145 3.81 -4.34 18.77
C LEU A 145 2.46 -3.60 18.68
N LEU A 146 1.94 -3.36 17.48
CA LEU A 146 0.60 -2.79 17.29
C LEU A 146 -0.49 -3.74 17.83
N ARG A 147 -0.35 -5.06 17.65
CA ARG A 147 -1.27 -6.05 18.27
C ARG A 147 -1.23 -5.99 19.79
N CYS A 148 -0.05 -5.87 20.39
CA CYS A 148 0.11 -5.69 21.84
C CYS A 148 -0.57 -4.40 22.35
N LYS A 149 -0.70 -3.39 21.49
CA LYS A 149 -1.47 -2.15 21.75
C LYS A 149 -2.96 -2.27 21.46
N GLY A 150 -3.48 -3.49 21.25
CA GLY A 150 -4.89 -3.78 21.01
C GLY A 150 -5.36 -3.46 19.59
N LYS A 151 -4.46 -3.23 18.64
CA LYS A 151 -4.83 -2.93 17.25
C LYS A 151 -5.12 -4.20 16.46
N ARG A 152 -6.15 -4.13 15.62
CA ARG A 152 -6.39 -5.14 14.59
C ARG A 152 -5.41 -4.91 13.44
N ILE A 153 -4.79 -5.97 12.94
CA ILE A 153 -3.86 -5.88 11.83
C ILE A 153 -4.43 -6.63 10.64
N ALA A 154 -4.34 -6.01 9.46
CA ALA A 154 -4.51 -6.63 8.17
C ALA A 154 -3.30 -6.36 7.29
N VAL A 155 -2.94 -7.35 6.47
CA VAL A 155 -1.91 -7.23 5.44
C VAL A 155 -2.54 -7.49 4.09
N VAL A 156 -2.28 -6.60 3.14
CA VAL A 156 -2.65 -6.74 1.73
C VAL A 156 -1.37 -6.90 0.93
N ALA A 157 -1.19 -8.04 0.28
CA ALA A 157 0.02 -8.31 -0.48
C ALA A 157 -0.19 -9.37 -1.55
N HIS A 158 0.77 -9.47 -2.47
CA HIS A 158 0.84 -10.62 -3.37
C HIS A 158 1.35 -11.85 -2.61
N PRO A 159 0.69 -13.01 -2.71
CA PRO A 159 0.98 -14.19 -1.91
C PRO A 159 2.39 -14.74 -2.06
N ASP A 160 2.91 -14.72 -3.28
CA ASP A 160 4.27 -15.19 -3.59
C ASP A 160 5.35 -14.13 -3.28
N MET A 161 4.95 -12.94 -2.84
CA MET A 161 5.84 -11.83 -2.48
C MET A 161 5.64 -11.43 -1.01
N THR A 162 5.02 -12.30 -0.21
CA THR A 162 4.77 -12.05 1.21
C THR A 162 5.66 -12.94 2.06
N ALA A 163 6.39 -12.35 3.00
CA ALA A 163 7.14 -13.08 4.01
C ALA A 163 6.23 -13.99 4.86
N ARG A 164 6.74 -15.16 5.25
CA ARG A 164 5.97 -16.15 6.02
C ARG A 164 5.61 -15.63 7.41
N GLU A 165 6.51 -14.83 7.97
CA GLU A 165 6.42 -14.13 9.25
C GLU A 165 5.20 -13.22 9.29
N LEU A 166 4.99 -12.39 8.25
CA LEU A 166 3.80 -11.54 8.14
C LEU A 166 2.52 -12.37 8.13
N ARG A 167 2.48 -13.47 7.37
CA ARG A 167 1.30 -14.35 7.33
C ARG A 167 0.98 -14.92 8.70
N ASN A 168 2.01 -15.30 9.47
CA ASN A 168 1.85 -15.79 10.83
C ASN A 168 1.28 -14.69 11.76
N VAL A 169 1.74 -13.44 11.61
CA VAL A 169 1.25 -12.30 12.41
C VAL A 169 -0.20 -11.94 12.12
N VAL A 170 -0.67 -12.01 10.87
CA VAL A 170 -2.04 -11.55 10.54
C VAL A 170 -3.09 -12.66 10.49
N GLY A 171 -2.68 -13.92 10.28
CA GLY A 171 -3.59 -15.06 10.16
C GLY A 171 -4.72 -14.82 9.16
N ARG A 172 -5.98 -14.81 9.65
CA ARG A 172 -7.18 -14.61 8.83
C ARG A 172 -7.34 -13.22 8.23
N ASN A 173 -6.61 -12.22 8.73
CA ASN A 173 -6.65 -10.85 8.19
C ASN A 173 -5.59 -10.63 7.10
N TYR A 174 -5.18 -11.70 6.42
CA TYR A 174 -4.41 -11.62 5.19
C TYR A 174 -5.36 -11.47 4.00
N PHE A 175 -5.16 -10.42 3.21
CA PHE A 175 -5.91 -10.14 2.01
C PHE A 175 -5.02 -10.41 0.80
N ASP A 176 -5.35 -11.46 0.05
CA ASP A 176 -4.67 -11.78 -1.19
C ASP A 176 -4.97 -10.70 -2.24
N LEU A 177 -3.94 -9.99 -2.66
CA LEU A 177 -4.09 -8.91 -3.63
C LEU A 177 -4.75 -9.38 -4.94
N ARG A 178 -4.53 -10.64 -5.37
CA ARG A 178 -5.16 -11.24 -6.56
C ARG A 178 -6.68 -11.24 -6.47
N GLU A 179 -7.20 -11.55 -5.28
CA GLU A 179 -8.64 -11.68 -5.02
C GLU A 179 -9.32 -10.32 -4.85
N LEU A 180 -8.55 -9.26 -4.62
CA LEU A 180 -9.07 -7.89 -4.49
C LEU A 180 -9.31 -7.21 -5.83
N ALA A 181 -8.81 -7.74 -6.95
CA ALA A 181 -8.94 -7.13 -8.26
C ALA A 181 -10.39 -6.67 -8.60
N PRO A 182 -11.46 -7.48 -8.36
CA PRO A 182 -12.83 -7.05 -8.65
C PRO A 182 -13.29 -5.82 -7.86
N HIS A 183 -12.62 -5.49 -6.76
CA HIS A 183 -13.00 -4.41 -5.86
C HIS A 183 -12.12 -3.17 -6.00
N ILE A 184 -10.82 -3.36 -6.26
CA ILE A 184 -9.84 -2.26 -6.22
C ILE A 184 -9.07 -2.07 -7.52
N ALA A 185 -9.24 -2.94 -8.52
CA ALA A 185 -8.58 -2.74 -9.81
C ALA A 185 -9.11 -1.48 -10.49
N ARG A 186 -8.19 -0.78 -11.16
CA ARG A 186 -8.49 0.35 -12.02
C ARG A 186 -9.36 -0.11 -13.20
N THR A 187 -10.44 0.62 -13.47
CA THR A 187 -11.44 0.27 -14.50
C THR A 187 -11.45 1.27 -15.65
N ASP A 188 -10.86 2.44 -15.44
CA ASP A 188 -10.64 3.48 -16.43
C ASP A 188 -9.29 3.30 -17.13
N ARG A 189 -9.29 3.30 -18.46
CA ARG A 189 -8.09 3.56 -19.27
C ARG A 189 -7.72 5.04 -19.13
N MET A 190 -7.09 5.44 -18.03
CA MET A 190 -6.26 6.65 -18.06
C MET A 190 -4.96 6.29 -18.78
N PRO A 191 -4.37 7.19 -19.59
CA PRO A 191 -3.33 6.84 -20.55
C PRO A 191 -2.18 6.16 -19.85
N ASP A 192 -1.71 5.10 -20.50
CA ASP A 192 -0.69 4.22 -20.00
C ASP A 192 0.52 5.05 -19.61
N TYR A 193 0.88 4.97 -18.33
CA TYR A 193 2.00 5.72 -17.80
C TYR A 193 3.30 5.25 -18.47
N ASP A 194 3.31 4.03 -19.03
CA ASP A 194 4.41 3.37 -19.72
C ASP A 194 4.53 3.70 -21.23
N GLU A 195 3.48 4.21 -21.90
CA GLU A 195 3.51 4.42 -23.37
C GLU A 195 4.39 5.58 -23.86
N VAL A 196 4.83 6.48 -22.96
CA VAL A 196 5.67 7.65 -23.34
C VAL A 196 7.17 7.32 -23.32
N ALA A 197 7.59 6.22 -22.69
CA ALA A 197 9.00 5.82 -22.64
C ALA A 197 9.47 5.11 -23.93
N VAL A 198 8.58 4.33 -24.55
CA VAL A 198 8.92 3.50 -25.72
C VAL A 198 9.03 4.33 -27.01
N THR A 199 8.41 5.52 -27.06
CA THR A 199 8.38 6.34 -28.28
C THR A 199 9.58 7.28 -28.45
N ARG A 200 10.52 7.35 -27.49
CA ARG A 200 11.74 8.16 -27.63
C ARG A 200 13.01 7.38 -27.97
N GLU A 201 13.06 6.07 -27.76
CA GLU A 201 14.24 5.26 -28.12
C GLU A 201 14.30 4.89 -29.62
N TYR A 202 13.25 5.11 -30.41
CA TYR A 202 13.24 4.81 -31.85
C TYR A 202 13.37 6.02 -32.78
N VAL A 203 13.42 7.25 -32.26
CA VAL A 203 13.53 8.47 -33.11
C VAL A 203 14.98 8.98 -33.22
N SER A 204 15.93 8.40 -32.48
CA SER A 204 17.36 8.76 -32.58
C SER A 204 18.17 7.92 -33.59
N GLU A 205 17.59 6.90 -34.24
CA GLU A 205 18.31 6.09 -35.24
C GLU A 205 17.97 6.41 -36.71
N GLU A 206 17.07 7.34 -37.02
CA GLU A 206 16.73 7.70 -38.42
C GLU A 206 17.14 9.13 -38.85
N ARG A 207 18.20 9.68 -38.27
CA ARG A 207 18.88 10.85 -38.87
C ARG A 207 20.39 10.66 -38.88
N GLY A 208 20.82 9.75 -39.75
CA GLY A 208 22.08 9.87 -40.47
C GLY A 208 21.96 10.91 -41.57
#